data_AF-A0A075GH16-F1
#
_entry.id   AF-A0A075GH16-F1
#
_cell.length_a   1.000
_cell.length_b   1.000
_cell.length_c   1.000
_cell.angle_alpha   90.00
_cell.angle_beta   90.00
_cell.angle_gamma   90.00
#
_symmetry.space_group_name_H-M   'P 1'
#
loop_
_entity.id
_entity.type
_entity.pdbx_description
1 polymer ?
#
loop_
_entity_poly.entity_id
_entity_poly.type
_entity_poly.pdbx_seq_one_letter_code
_entity_poly.pdbx_strand_id
1 'polypeptide(L)'
;MLVEVPDPSILLGIILAFLGGLVTLYLYTKLRRVGGIERFNPSSFERVDFYEKQLIDMKIRMDAMELEGESYTKPHLGKKTEMVLEKHVSNNHKPRFAPKSATQSRTPNMSFENSVEHVLGLITKRPMTSRDIEVTFSGRSREHVSRLMKKLFRDGYVNRNTASRPYTYMITEKGQERISSKENIPYAISQ
;
A
#
# COMPACT_ATOMS: atom_id res chain seq x y z
N MET A 1 72.01 2.52 5.44
CA MET A 1 70.93 2.63 4.43
C MET A 1 70.64 4.10 4.25
N LEU A 2 71.12 4.70 3.16
CA LEU A 2 70.78 6.09 2.83
C LEU A 2 69.31 6.12 2.45
N VAL A 3 68.51 6.87 3.20
CA VAL A 3 67.13 7.15 2.84
C VAL A 3 67.20 8.18 1.71
N GLU A 4 66.98 7.73 0.48
CA GLU A 4 66.77 8.62 -0.67
C GLU A 4 65.50 9.42 -0.43
N VAL A 5 65.66 10.69 -0.06
CA VAL A 5 64.55 11.62 0.08
C VAL A 5 63.98 11.88 -1.32
N PRO A 6 62.68 11.66 -1.55
CA PRO A 6 62.08 11.91 -2.85
C PRO A 6 62.18 13.40 -3.22
N ASP A 7 62.37 13.66 -4.53
CA ASP A 7 62.49 15.00 -5.11
C ASP A 7 61.35 15.90 -4.61
N PRO A 8 61.64 17.15 -4.18
CA PRO A 8 60.63 18.09 -3.69
C PRO A 8 59.44 18.27 -4.65
N SER A 9 59.67 18.13 -5.96
CA SER A 9 58.63 18.21 -6.98
C SER A 9 57.58 17.09 -6.85
N ILE A 10 58.03 15.88 -6.53
CA ILE A 10 57.18 14.70 -6.34
C ILE A 10 56.37 14.86 -5.05
N LEU A 11 57.02 15.35 -3.99
CA LEU A 11 56.36 15.62 -2.71
C LEU A 11 55.23 16.66 -2.86
N LEU A 12 55.47 17.73 -3.61
CA LEU A 12 54.47 18.75 -3.93
C LEU A 12 53.30 18.19 -4.73
N GLY A 13 53.56 17.32 -5.72
CA GLY A 13 52.51 16.66 -6.49
C GLY A 13 51.58 15.80 -5.64
N ILE A 14 52.14 15.05 -4.68
CA ILE A 14 51.36 14.21 -3.75
C ILE A 14 50.49 15.08 -2.84
N ILE A 15 51.03 16.17 -2.30
CA ILE A 15 50.29 17.11 -1.44
C ILE A 15 49.14 17.75 -2.22
N LEU A 16 49.38 18.17 -3.47
CA LEU A 16 48.37 18.80 -4.31
C LEU A 16 47.27 17.82 -4.70
N ALA A 17 47.62 16.56 -5.02
CA ALA A 17 46.66 15.50 -5.29
C ALA A 17 45.78 15.19 -4.07
N PHE A 18 46.37 15.18 -2.87
CA PHE A 18 45.65 14.96 -1.62
C PHE A 18 44.64 16.09 -1.33
N LEU A 19 45.07 17.35 -1.48
CA LEU A 19 44.20 18.53 -1.33
C LEU A 19 43.08 18.53 -2.37
N GLY A 20 43.39 18.23 -3.63
CA GLY A 20 42.40 18.11 -4.70
C GLY A 20 41.36 17.02 -4.42
N GLY A 21 41.80 15.87 -3.87
CA GLY A 21 40.93 14.80 -3.42
C GLY A 21 39.97 15.23 -2.30
N LEU A 22 40.47 15.96 -1.30
CA LEU A 22 39.65 16.51 -0.21
C LEU A 22 38.60 17.52 -0.72
N VAL A 23 38.98 18.43 -1.61
CA VAL A 23 38.06 19.40 -2.21
C VAL A 23 36.98 18.69 -3.02
N THR A 24 37.37 17.70 -3.83
CA THR A 24 36.44 16.90 -4.64
C THR A 24 35.48 16.11 -3.76
N LEU A 25 35.97 15.49 -2.68
CA LEU A 25 35.15 14.77 -1.70
C LEU A 25 34.21 15.72 -0.95
N TYR A 26 34.67 16.93 -0.61
CA TYR A 26 33.84 17.94 0.03
C TYR A 26 32.72 18.42 -0.90
N LEU A 27 33.00 18.70 -2.17
CA LEU A 27 31.97 19.03 -3.16
C LEU A 27 31.00 17.86 -3.36
N TYR A 28 31.51 16.63 -3.50
CA TYR A 28 30.68 15.44 -3.67
C TYR A 28 29.75 15.21 -2.47
N THR A 29 30.27 15.33 -1.25
CA THR A 29 29.47 15.17 -0.03
C THR A 29 28.48 16.31 0.16
N LYS A 30 28.84 17.55 -0.20
CA LYS A 30 27.93 18.70 -0.16
C LYS A 30 26.79 18.56 -1.16
N LEU A 31 27.08 18.19 -2.41
CA LEU A 31 26.06 17.91 -3.43
C LEU A 31 25.19 16.71 -3.05
N ARG A 32 25.78 15.66 -2.47
CA ARG A 32 25.04 14.48 -1.99
C ARG A 32 24.16 14.78 -0.78
N ARG A 33 24.56 15.69 0.12
CA ARG A 33 23.71 16.14 1.23
C ARG A 33 22.50 16.94 0.74
N VAL A 34 22.71 17.83 -0.23
CA VAL A 34 21.62 18.62 -0.82
C VAL A 34 20.66 17.72 -1.63
N GLY A 35 21.19 16.81 -2.46
CA GLY A 35 20.39 15.84 -3.21
C GLY A 35 19.83 14.66 -2.38
N GLY A 36 20.22 14.54 -1.11
CA GLY A 36 19.69 13.53 -0.18
C GLY A 36 18.33 13.91 0.42
N ILE A 37 17.95 15.18 0.34
CA ILE A 37 16.65 15.68 0.83
C ILE A 37 15.57 15.56 -0.25
N GLU A 38 15.93 15.62 -1.53
CA GLU A 38 14.96 15.49 -2.66
C GLU A 38 14.43 14.08 -2.89
N ARG A 39 15.00 13.04 -2.25
CA ARG A 39 14.49 11.65 -2.38
C ARG A 39 13.45 11.27 -1.34
N PHE A 40 13.14 12.15 -0.39
CA PHE A 40 12.04 11.94 0.55
C PHE A 40 10.77 12.55 -0.05
N ASN A 41 10.01 11.68 -0.71
CA ASN A 41 8.73 11.98 -1.32
C ASN A 41 7.81 12.67 -0.28
N PRO A 42 7.29 13.89 -0.49
CA PRO A 42 6.51 14.62 0.51
C PRO A 42 5.29 13.83 1.03
N SER A 43 4.73 12.94 0.20
CA SER A 43 3.63 12.04 0.57
C SER A 43 3.99 10.99 1.65
N SER A 44 5.28 10.72 1.85
CA SER A 44 5.74 9.78 2.88
C SER A 44 5.75 10.42 4.27
N PHE A 45 6.08 11.72 4.34
CA PHE A 45 6.13 12.48 5.59
C PHE A 45 4.73 12.69 6.16
N GLU A 46 3.75 13.08 5.33
CA GLU A 46 2.35 13.22 5.75
C GLU A 46 1.76 11.92 6.33
N ARG A 47 2.18 10.77 5.78
CA ARG A 47 1.72 9.46 6.26
C ARG A 47 2.37 9.09 7.58
N VAL A 48 3.64 9.43 7.77
CA VAL A 48 4.36 9.24 9.04
C VAL A 48 3.72 10.10 10.12
N ASP A 49 3.48 11.39 9.84
CA ASP A 49 2.81 12.32 10.76
C ASP A 49 1.40 11.84 11.15
N PHE A 50 0.67 11.24 10.21
CA PHE A 50 -0.64 10.66 10.48
C PHE A 50 -0.56 9.46 11.44
N TYR A 51 0.39 8.56 11.24
CA TYR A 51 0.59 7.41 12.14
C TYR A 51 1.13 7.83 13.51
N GLU A 52 2.00 8.83 13.56
CA GLU A 52 2.51 9.41 14.81
C GLU A 52 1.36 9.97 15.63
N LYS A 53 0.46 10.75 15.02
CA LYS A 53 -0.75 11.27 15.69
C LYS A 53 -1.67 10.17 16.21
N GLN A 54 -1.87 9.08 15.45
CA GLN A 54 -2.67 7.95 15.91
C GLN A 54 -2.05 7.23 17.11
N LEU A 55 -0.73 7.05 17.09
CA LEU A 55 0.00 6.44 18.19
C LEU A 55 -0.07 7.29 19.47
N ILE A 56 0.03 8.61 19.31
CA ILE A 56 -0.12 9.56 20.42
C ILE A 56 -1.52 9.48 21.02
N ASP A 57 -2.59 9.51 20.20
CA ASP A 57 -3.97 9.39 20.71
C ASP A 57 -4.21 8.06 21.44
N MET A 58 -3.74 6.96 20.86
CA MET A 58 -3.85 5.63 21.47
C MET A 58 -3.09 5.57 22.81
N LYS A 59 -1.92 6.20 22.88
CA LYS A 59 -1.12 6.26 24.10
C LYS A 59 -1.78 7.14 25.17
N ILE A 60 -2.24 8.34 24.82
CA ILE A 60 -2.98 9.21 25.76
C ILE A 60 -4.20 8.48 26.32
N ARG A 61 -4.92 7.74 25.47
CA ARG A 61 -6.10 6.97 25.90
C ARG A 61 -5.73 5.82 26.83
N MET A 62 -4.66 5.09 26.53
CA MET A 62 -4.15 4.02 27.39
C MET A 62 -3.66 4.57 28.72
N ASP A 63 -2.86 5.63 28.68
CA ASP A 63 -2.34 6.32 29.85
C ASP A 63 -3.50 6.88 30.70
N ALA A 64 -4.56 7.42 30.09
CA ALA A 64 -5.76 7.86 30.81
C ALA A 64 -6.52 6.69 31.48
N MET A 65 -6.65 5.55 30.79
CA MET A 65 -7.25 4.33 31.35
C MET A 65 -6.40 3.75 32.50
N GLU A 66 -5.08 3.87 32.43
CA GLU A 66 -4.15 3.47 33.48
C GLU A 66 -4.17 4.44 34.68
N LEU A 67 -4.34 5.75 34.42
CA LEU A 67 -4.42 6.78 35.47
C LEU A 67 -5.75 6.76 36.23
N GLU A 68 -6.86 6.40 35.57
CA GLU A 68 -8.19 6.28 36.19
C GLU A 68 -8.34 5.03 37.06
N GLY A 69 -7.39 4.09 36.99
CA GLY A 69 -7.13 3.07 37.99
C GLY A 69 -8.31 2.39 38.70
N GLU A 70 -9.48 2.16 38.08
CA GLU A 70 -10.56 1.37 38.71
C GLU A 70 -11.36 0.52 37.71
N SER A 71 -11.37 -0.78 38.04
CA SER A 71 -12.42 -1.78 37.84
C SER A 71 -13.69 -1.30 37.13
N TYR A 72 -14.05 -2.00 36.04
CA TYR A 72 -15.35 -1.91 35.39
C TYR A 72 -16.49 -2.35 36.32
N THR A 73 -16.96 -1.47 37.20
CA THR A 73 -18.31 -1.52 37.75
C THR A 73 -19.13 -0.41 37.13
N LYS A 74 -19.80 -0.72 36.01
CA LYS A 74 -20.87 0.13 35.48
C LYS A 74 -22.03 0.14 36.48
N PRO A 75 -22.46 1.31 36.99
CA PRO A 75 -23.67 1.40 37.79
C PRO A 75 -24.83 1.65 36.83
N HIS A 76 -25.46 0.60 36.31
CA HIS A 76 -26.86 0.61 35.81
C HIS A 76 -27.11 -0.67 35.01
N LEU A 77 -27.33 -1.79 35.70
CA LEU A 77 -28.26 -2.80 35.21
C LEU A 77 -28.70 -3.69 36.37
N GLY A 78 -29.94 -3.50 36.78
CA GLY A 78 -30.54 -4.17 37.91
C GLY A 78 -30.64 -5.68 37.73
N LYS A 79 -30.17 -6.41 38.74
CA LYS A 79 -30.83 -7.57 39.36
C LYS A 79 -31.53 -8.54 38.39
N LYS A 80 -30.80 -9.28 37.55
CA LYS A 80 -31.33 -10.53 36.98
C LYS A 80 -30.33 -11.57 36.46
N THR A 81 -29.07 -11.56 36.89
CA THR A 81 -28.03 -12.38 36.24
C THR A 81 -27.16 -13.19 37.19
N GLU A 82 -27.66 -13.56 38.37
CA GLU A 82 -26.96 -14.50 39.27
C GLU A 82 -27.40 -15.96 39.10
N MET A 83 -28.44 -16.25 38.30
CA MET A 83 -29.00 -17.59 38.18
C MET A 83 -28.86 -18.18 36.77
N VAL A 84 -27.70 -18.03 36.13
CA VAL A 84 -27.40 -18.72 34.84
C VAL A 84 -25.97 -19.28 34.80
N LEU A 85 -25.14 -19.01 35.82
CA LEU A 85 -23.70 -19.31 35.77
C LEU A 85 -23.32 -20.80 35.89
N GLU A 86 -24.22 -21.71 36.28
CA GLU A 86 -23.82 -23.08 36.61
C GLU A 86 -24.20 -24.19 35.61
N LYS A 87 -24.91 -23.91 34.51
CA LYS A 87 -25.42 -25.01 33.66
C LYS A 87 -25.18 -24.81 32.17
N HIS A 88 -23.93 -24.94 31.71
CA HIS A 88 -23.53 -25.79 30.57
C HIS A 88 -22.02 -25.64 30.28
N VAL A 89 -21.19 -26.42 30.96
CA VAL A 89 -19.91 -26.87 30.41
C VAL A 89 -20.24 -27.88 29.29
N SER A 90 -19.47 -27.84 28.19
CA SER A 90 -19.57 -28.69 26.99
C SER A 90 -20.45 -28.16 25.85
N ASN A 91 -19.84 -27.35 24.97
CA ASN A 91 -19.59 -27.72 23.57
C ASN A 91 -19.02 -26.55 22.74
N ASN A 92 -17.91 -26.80 22.04
CA ASN A 92 -17.40 -26.15 20.82
C ASN A 92 -17.41 -24.61 20.75
N HIS A 93 -16.25 -24.00 21.04
CA HIS A 93 -15.99 -22.58 20.76
C HIS A 93 -15.76 -22.33 19.25
N LYS A 94 -16.79 -21.81 18.57
CA LYS A 94 -16.63 -20.87 17.46
C LYS A 94 -16.62 -19.44 18.03
N PRO A 95 -15.64 -18.57 17.71
CA PRO A 95 -15.74 -17.17 18.08
C PRO A 95 -16.69 -16.43 17.13
N ARG A 96 -17.80 -15.92 17.68
CA ARG A 96 -18.76 -15.04 17.00
C ARG A 96 -18.42 -13.58 17.32
N PHE A 97 -18.25 -12.81 16.25
CA PHE A 97 -17.82 -11.41 16.22
C PHE A 97 -18.84 -10.44 16.85
N ALA A 98 -18.33 -9.46 17.61
CA ALA A 98 -19.05 -8.26 18.09
C ALA A 98 -19.18 -7.20 16.96
N PRO A 99 -20.15 -6.26 17.05
CA PRO A 99 -20.62 -5.48 15.91
C PRO A 99 -19.69 -4.30 15.56
N LYS A 100 -19.46 -4.14 14.24
CA LYS A 100 -18.53 -3.18 13.62
C LYS A 100 -19.10 -1.76 13.60
N SER A 101 -18.26 -0.80 13.95
CA SER A 101 -18.45 0.63 13.69
C SER A 101 -18.41 0.93 12.18
N ALA A 102 -19.23 1.92 11.78
CA ALA A 102 -19.36 2.57 10.48
C ALA A 102 -18.54 1.97 9.33
N THR A 103 -19.21 1.09 8.59
CA THR A 103 -18.87 0.51 7.30
C THR A 103 -18.21 1.53 6.36
N GLN A 104 -16.87 1.59 6.33
CA GLN A 104 -16.23 1.62 5.01
C GLN A 104 -16.88 0.47 4.26
N SER A 105 -17.62 0.80 3.18
CA SER A 105 -18.19 -0.17 2.25
C SER A 105 -17.16 -1.28 2.12
N ARG A 106 -17.42 -2.42 2.78
CA ARG A 106 -16.61 -3.60 2.61
C ARG A 106 -16.94 -3.98 1.19
N THR A 107 -16.13 -3.50 0.26
CA THR A 107 -16.23 -3.88 -1.14
C THR A 107 -16.37 -5.40 -1.12
N PRO A 108 -17.38 -5.95 -1.81
CA PRO A 108 -17.55 -7.38 -1.85
C PRO A 108 -16.18 -7.99 -2.21
N ASN A 109 -15.80 -9.08 -1.54
CA ASN A 109 -14.63 -9.86 -1.93
C ASN A 109 -14.86 -10.32 -3.37
N MET A 110 -14.47 -9.48 -4.33
CA MET A 110 -14.67 -9.76 -5.74
C MET A 110 -13.73 -10.90 -6.08
N SER A 111 -14.33 -11.99 -6.58
CA SER A 111 -13.58 -13.10 -7.14
C SER A 111 -12.66 -12.61 -8.25
N PHE A 112 -11.64 -13.40 -8.57
CA PHE A 112 -10.71 -13.10 -9.66
C PHE A 112 -11.46 -12.76 -10.96
N GLU A 113 -12.51 -13.50 -11.28
CA GLU A 113 -13.34 -13.31 -12.48
C GLU A 113 -14.07 -11.96 -12.49
N ASN A 114 -14.71 -11.59 -11.37
CA ASN A 114 -15.40 -10.31 -11.25
C ASN A 114 -14.40 -9.13 -11.38
N SER A 115 -13.17 -9.30 -10.87
CA SER A 115 -12.14 -8.28 -11.07
C SER A 115 -11.62 -8.16 -12.50
N VAL A 116 -11.59 -9.26 -13.28
CA VAL A 116 -11.24 -9.21 -14.70
C VAL A 116 -12.28 -8.39 -15.46
N GLU A 117 -13.56 -8.70 -15.26
CA GLU A 117 -14.68 -8.01 -15.91
C GLU A 117 -14.71 -6.52 -15.57
N HIS A 118 -14.53 -6.19 -14.29
CA HIS A 118 -14.47 -4.79 -13.85
C HIS A 118 -13.33 -4.02 -14.53
N VAL A 119 -12.12 -4.60 -14.62
CA VAL A 119 -11.02 -3.93 -15.33
C VAL A 119 -11.33 -3.79 -16.82
N LEU A 120 -11.80 -4.85 -17.47
CA LEU A 120 -12.09 -4.82 -18.90
C LEU A 120 -13.15 -3.75 -19.22
N GLY A 121 -14.18 -3.60 -18.38
CA GLY A 121 -15.17 -2.53 -18.50
C GLY A 121 -14.59 -1.12 -18.32
N LEU A 122 -13.63 -0.94 -17.39
CA LEU A 122 -12.95 0.34 -17.20
C LEU A 122 -12.06 0.73 -18.39
N ILE A 123 -11.28 -0.22 -18.90
CA ILE A 123 -10.36 0.00 -20.03
C ILE A 123 -11.12 0.22 -21.35
N THR A 124 -12.32 -0.37 -21.48
CA THR A 124 -13.21 -0.14 -22.64
C THR A 124 -13.61 1.32 -22.77
N LYS A 125 -13.84 2.00 -21.63
CA LYS A 125 -14.25 3.41 -21.62
C LYS A 125 -13.08 4.35 -21.96
N ARG A 126 -11.87 4.03 -21.47
CA ARG A 126 -10.68 4.86 -21.66
C ARG A 126 -9.41 4.02 -21.51
N PRO A 127 -8.34 4.29 -22.28
CA PRO A 127 -7.02 3.74 -22.00
C PRO A 127 -6.56 4.14 -20.59
N MET A 128 -6.25 3.16 -19.75
CA MET A 128 -5.90 3.38 -18.34
C MET A 128 -4.53 2.81 -18.00
N THR A 129 -3.86 3.43 -17.03
CA THR A 129 -2.62 2.89 -16.46
C THR A 129 -2.94 1.94 -15.30
N SER A 130 -1.97 1.12 -14.88
CA SER A 130 -2.16 0.26 -13.69
C SER A 130 -2.47 1.05 -12.41
N ARG A 131 -2.09 2.34 -12.35
CA ARG A 131 -2.36 3.21 -11.21
C ARG A 131 -3.81 3.71 -11.21
N ASP A 132 -4.33 4.09 -12.37
CA ASP A 132 -5.72 4.54 -12.52
C ASP A 132 -6.69 3.40 -12.17
N ILE A 133 -6.33 2.18 -12.59
CA ILE A 133 -7.09 0.97 -12.27
C ILE A 133 -7.06 0.72 -10.74
N GLU A 134 -5.90 0.82 -10.09
CA GLU A 134 -5.76 0.65 -8.63
C GLU A 134 -6.69 1.59 -7.84
N VAL A 135 -6.78 2.87 -8.21
CA VAL A 135 -7.65 3.85 -7.53
C VAL A 135 -9.12 3.41 -7.60
N THR A 136 -9.50 2.76 -8.69
CA THR A 136 -10.87 2.28 -8.90
C THR A 136 -11.16 1.01 -8.10
N PHE A 137 -10.12 0.19 -7.82
CA PHE A 137 -10.22 -0.95 -6.91
C PHE A 137 -10.04 -0.51 -5.45
N SER A 138 -11.12 -0.12 -4.77
CA SER A 138 -11.07 0.13 -3.33
C SER A 138 -10.69 -1.17 -2.59
N GLY A 139 -9.45 -1.25 -2.08
CA GLY A 139 -8.97 -2.38 -1.25
C GLY A 139 -8.03 -3.38 -1.92
N ARG A 140 -7.59 -3.18 -3.18
CA ARG A 140 -6.50 -4.00 -3.78
C ARG A 140 -5.22 -3.19 -3.98
N SER A 141 -4.08 -3.78 -3.63
CA SER A 141 -2.76 -3.18 -3.85
C SER A 141 -2.41 -3.09 -5.34
N ARG A 142 -1.63 -2.05 -5.71
CA ARG A 142 -0.97 -1.89 -7.01
C ARG A 142 -0.34 -3.17 -7.55
N GLU A 143 0.23 -3.99 -6.67
CA GLU A 143 0.85 -5.27 -7.05
C GLU A 143 -0.16 -6.29 -7.56
N HIS A 144 -1.34 -6.37 -6.93
CA HIS A 144 -2.35 -7.31 -7.36
C HIS A 144 -2.90 -6.91 -8.73
N VAL A 145 -3.10 -5.60 -8.95
CA VAL A 145 -3.52 -5.05 -10.23
C VAL A 145 -2.46 -5.28 -11.31
N SER A 146 -1.18 -5.09 -11.00
CA SER A 146 -0.11 -5.32 -11.98
C SER A 146 0.00 -6.80 -12.39
N ARG A 147 -0.16 -7.72 -11.44
CA ARG A 147 -0.22 -9.17 -11.71
C ARG A 147 -1.45 -9.54 -12.56
N LEU A 148 -2.60 -8.94 -12.27
CA LEU A 148 -3.83 -9.11 -13.06
C LEU A 148 -3.63 -8.60 -14.50
N MET A 149 -3.07 -7.40 -14.67
CA MET A 149 -2.82 -6.82 -16.00
C MET A 149 -1.81 -7.65 -16.79
N LYS A 150 -0.77 -8.18 -16.12
CA LYS A 150 0.19 -9.10 -16.74
C LYS A 150 -0.49 -10.37 -17.24
N LYS A 151 -1.42 -10.93 -16.47
CA LYS A 151 -2.19 -12.12 -16.88
C LYS A 151 -3.12 -11.79 -18.05
N LEU A 152 -3.88 -10.70 -18.00
CA LEU A 152 -4.76 -10.28 -19.10
C LEU A 152 -4.03 -9.99 -20.41
N PHE A 153 -2.83 -9.42 -20.31
CA PHE A 153 -1.97 -9.21 -21.47
C PHE A 153 -1.52 -10.54 -22.08
N ARG A 154 -1.04 -11.49 -21.25
CA ARG A 154 -0.62 -12.82 -21.71
C ARG A 154 -1.77 -13.60 -22.34
N ASP A 155 -2.96 -13.49 -21.76
CA ASP A 155 -4.16 -14.19 -22.23
C ASP A 155 -4.78 -13.48 -23.47
N GLY A 156 -4.22 -12.33 -23.89
CA GLY A 156 -4.58 -11.65 -25.13
C GLY A 156 -5.83 -10.76 -25.07
N TYR A 157 -6.34 -10.46 -23.87
CA TYR A 157 -7.52 -9.61 -23.66
C TYR A 157 -7.23 -8.11 -23.64
N VAL A 158 -5.96 -7.75 -23.44
CA VAL A 158 -5.51 -6.36 -23.28
C VAL A 158 -4.16 -6.18 -23.96
N ASN A 159 -3.98 -5.11 -24.71
CA ASN A 159 -2.69 -4.70 -25.26
C ASN A 159 -2.04 -3.63 -24.39
N ARG A 160 -0.70 -3.65 -24.28
CA ARG A 160 0.07 -2.68 -23.49
C ARG A 160 0.85 -1.76 -24.42
N ASN A 161 0.54 -0.47 -24.38
CA ASN A 161 1.36 0.52 -25.02
C ASN A 161 2.67 0.72 -24.22
N THR A 162 3.79 0.40 -24.86
CA THR A 162 5.14 0.51 -24.26
C THR A 162 5.85 1.81 -24.68
N ALA A 163 5.21 2.66 -25.49
CA ALA A 163 5.77 3.93 -25.97
C ALA A 163 5.98 4.95 -24.85
N SER A 164 5.19 4.91 -23.78
CA SER A 164 5.31 5.81 -22.63
C SER A 164 5.30 5.06 -21.31
N ARG A 165 5.99 5.62 -20.32
CA ARG A 165 5.92 5.20 -18.92
C ARG A 165 5.15 6.27 -18.15
N PRO A 166 4.15 5.91 -17.31
CA PRO A 166 3.67 4.56 -17.00
C PRO A 166 2.91 3.89 -18.16
N TYR A 167 3.02 2.56 -18.27
CA TYR A 167 2.39 1.81 -19.35
C TYR A 167 0.86 1.94 -19.34
N THR A 168 0.28 2.17 -20.52
CA THR A 168 -1.16 2.27 -20.73
C THR A 168 -1.69 0.97 -21.33
N TYR A 169 -2.86 0.56 -20.89
CA TYR A 169 -3.53 -0.66 -21.33
C TYR A 169 -4.77 -0.30 -22.17
N MET A 170 -4.99 -1.06 -23.24
CA MET A 170 -6.15 -0.94 -24.13
C MET A 170 -6.77 -2.31 -24.37
N ILE A 171 -8.08 -2.37 -24.53
CA ILE A 171 -8.77 -3.65 -24.78
C ILE A 171 -8.51 -4.14 -26.21
N THR A 172 -8.36 -5.45 -26.39
CA THR A 172 -8.31 -6.10 -27.70
C THR A 172 -9.69 -6.64 -28.08
N GLU A 173 -9.87 -7.04 -29.34
CA GLU A 173 -11.12 -7.64 -29.86
C GLU A 173 -11.58 -8.83 -29.00
N LYS A 174 -10.66 -9.74 -28.65
CA LYS A 174 -10.93 -10.86 -27.71
C LYS A 174 -11.39 -10.42 -26.33
N GLY A 175 -10.91 -9.27 -25.85
CA GLY A 175 -11.33 -8.67 -24.59
C GLY A 175 -12.77 -8.15 -24.67
N GLN A 176 -13.13 -7.53 -25.80
CA GLN A 176 -14.49 -7.00 -26.01
C GLN A 176 -15.52 -8.13 -26.10
N GLU A 177 -15.20 -9.20 -26.83
CA GLU A 177 -16.07 -10.39 -26.95
C GLU A 177 -16.41 -10.99 -25.58
N ARG A 178 -15.43 -11.03 -24.65
CA ARG A 178 -15.62 -11.58 -23.30
C ARG A 178 -16.59 -10.75 -22.46
N ILE A 179 -16.61 -9.43 -22.61
CA ILE A 179 -17.58 -8.56 -21.93
C ILE A 179 -18.96 -8.70 -22.59
N SER A 180 -19.01 -8.66 -23.92
CA SER A 180 -20.26 -8.70 -24.69
C SER A 180 -21.00 -10.03 -24.55
N SER A 181 -20.27 -11.14 -24.42
CA SER A 181 -20.85 -12.48 -24.20
C SER A 181 -21.64 -12.59 -22.90
N LYS A 182 -21.39 -11.71 -21.92
CA LYS A 182 -22.04 -11.74 -20.60
C LYS A 182 -23.15 -10.70 -20.45
N GLU A 183 -23.11 -9.59 -21.19
CA GLU A 183 -24.24 -8.65 -21.30
C GLU A 183 -25.47 -9.27 -21.97
N ASN A 184 -25.28 -10.31 -22.80
CA ASN A 184 -26.35 -11.02 -23.52
C ASN A 184 -27.00 -12.18 -22.74
N ILE A 185 -26.89 -12.21 -21.41
CA ILE A 185 -27.72 -13.11 -20.59
C ILE A 185 -28.94 -12.31 -20.10
N PRO A 186 -30.07 -12.30 -20.84
CA PRO A 186 -31.28 -11.72 -20.32
C PRO A 186 -31.68 -12.52 -19.08
N TYR A 187 -31.90 -11.81 -17.98
CA TYR A 187 -32.53 -12.35 -16.79
C TYR A 187 -33.85 -13.02 -17.20
N ALA A 188 -33.85 -14.35 -17.29
CA ALA A 188 -35.07 -15.13 -17.39
C ALA A 188 -35.82 -14.93 -16.08
N ILE A 189 -36.85 -14.09 -16.12
CA ILE A 189 -37.83 -13.90 -15.07
C ILE A 189 -38.56 -15.23 -14.93
N SER A 190 -38.31 -15.96 -13.83
CA SER A 190 -39.18 -17.05 -13.41
C SER A 190 -40.39 -16.40 -12.75
N GLN A 191 -41.53 -16.42 -13.43
CA GLN A 191 -42.86 -16.28 -12.81
C GLN A 191 -43.24 -17.57 -12.08
#